data_AF-A0A453D0H5-F1
#
_entry.id   AF-A0A453D0H5-F1
#
_cell.length_a   1.000
_cell.length_b   1.000
_cell.length_c   1.000
_cell.angle_alpha   90.00
_cell.angle_beta   90.00
_cell.angle_gamma   90.00
#
_symmetry.space_group_name_H-M   'P 1'
#
loop_
_entity.id
_entity.type
_entity.pdbx_description
1 polymer ?
#
loop_
_entity_poly.entity_id
_entity_poly.type
_entity_poly.pdbx_seq_one_letter_code
_entity_poly.pdbx_strand_id
1 'polypeptide(L)'
;MAQPPAKKTLSVYLYIPNIIGYFRIIINFIAFAECYTNRTLFAILYFFSFFCDGLDGWFARRFNQASTFGAVLDMVTDRVSTACLLALLSQFYRPGLVFILLLGLDITSHWFQMYSSFLSGKTSHKDVKHTGNGLLKLYYGYRPFMAFCCVASEVLYIILFLYADAKSTSLLNVR
;
A
#
# COMPACT_ATOMS: atom_id res chain seq x y z
N MET A 1 -39.12 0.69 34.94
CA MET A 1 -38.24 -0.12 34.07
C MET A 1 -37.05 0.73 33.67
N ALA A 2 -35.84 0.42 34.16
CA ALA A 2 -34.63 1.09 33.71
C ALA A 2 -34.32 0.62 32.27
N GLN A 3 -34.05 1.55 31.36
CA GLN A 3 -33.55 1.21 30.03
C GLN A 3 -32.19 0.50 30.17
N PRO A 4 -31.93 -0.57 29.40
CA PRO A 4 -30.63 -1.23 29.45
C PRO A 4 -29.53 -0.24 29.05
N PRO A 5 -28.33 -0.30 29.67
CA PRO A 5 -27.26 0.64 29.36
C PRO A 5 -26.93 0.54 27.87
N ALA A 6 -26.96 1.69 27.17
CA ALA A 6 -26.61 1.78 25.77
C ALA A 6 -25.20 1.21 25.57
N LYS A 7 -25.10 0.09 24.86
CA LYS A 7 -23.83 -0.54 24.52
C LYS A 7 -23.03 0.48 23.72
N LYS A 8 -21.96 1.03 24.30
CA LYS A 8 -21.14 2.08 23.67
C LYS A 8 -20.49 1.50 22.41
N THR A 9 -21.15 1.66 21.26
CA THR A 9 -20.61 1.23 19.98
C THR A 9 -19.40 2.10 19.69
N LEU A 10 -18.22 1.48 19.61
CA LEU A 10 -17.00 2.18 19.27
C LEU A 10 -17.21 2.86 17.90
N SER A 11 -16.87 4.14 17.80
CA SER A 11 -16.97 4.86 16.53
C SER A 11 -16.05 4.22 15.50
N VAL A 12 -16.48 4.19 14.24
CA VAL A 12 -15.71 3.57 13.13
C VAL A 12 -14.30 4.14 13.07
N TYR A 13 -14.10 5.43 13.38
CA TYR A 13 -12.78 6.08 13.41
C TYR A 13 -11.81 5.50 14.45
N LEU A 14 -12.32 4.87 15.51
CA LEU A 14 -11.52 4.30 16.60
C LEU A 14 -11.34 2.79 16.50
N TYR A 15 -11.71 2.19 15.36
CA TYR A 15 -11.44 0.77 15.12
C TYR A 15 -9.93 0.52 15.13
N ILE A 16 -9.53 -0.59 15.72
CA ILE A 16 -8.12 -1.03 15.79
C ILE A 16 -7.43 -0.96 14.41
N PRO A 17 -8.02 -1.49 13.31
CA PRO A 17 -7.43 -1.34 11.97
C PRO A 17 -7.24 0.11 11.52
N ASN A 18 -8.18 1.02 11.86
CA ASN A 18 -8.09 2.42 11.45
C ASN A 18 -7.03 3.19 12.25
N ILE A 19 -6.84 2.84 13.53
CA ILE A 19 -5.74 3.38 14.35
C ILE A 19 -4.39 2.96 13.75
N ILE A 20 -4.26 1.69 13.31
CA ILE A 20 -3.08 1.22 12.60
C ILE A 20 -2.90 2.00 11.29
N GLY A 21 -3.97 2.25 10.54
CA GLY A 21 -3.93 3.08 9.33
C GLY A 21 -3.41 4.51 9.59
N TYR A 22 -3.89 5.19 10.63
CA TYR A 22 -3.37 6.52 11.00
C TYR A 22 -1.90 6.49 11.39
N PHE A 23 -1.48 5.46 12.13
CA PHE A 23 -0.10 5.26 12.50
C PHE A 23 0.80 5.03 11.26
N ARG A 24 0.34 4.26 10.27
CA ARG A 24 1.03 4.06 8.99
C ARG A 24 1.24 5.38 8.24
N ILE A 25 0.23 6.26 8.22
CA ILE A 25 0.35 7.59 7.60
C ILE A 25 1.47 8.40 8.26
N ILE A 26 1.51 8.44 9.60
CA ILE A 26 2.53 9.17 10.35
C ILE A 26 3.93 8.59 10.07
N ILE A 27 4.08 7.26 10.10
CA ILE A 27 5.35 6.61 9.81
C ILE A 27 5.80 6.88 8.38
N ASN A 28 4.91 6.79 7.39
CA ASN A 28 5.24 7.12 6.01
C ASN A 28 5.70 8.57 5.89
N PHE A 29 5.04 9.51 6.56
CA PHE A 29 5.45 10.91 6.55
C PHE A 29 6.86 11.10 7.12
N ILE A 30 7.17 10.48 8.25
CA ILE A 30 8.51 10.51 8.86
C ILE A 30 9.53 9.84 7.95
N ALA A 31 9.19 8.68 7.36
CA ALA A 31 10.07 8.00 6.43
C ALA A 31 10.44 8.94 5.27
N PHE A 32 9.44 9.49 4.57
CA PHE A 32 9.68 10.38 3.43
C PHE A 32 10.41 11.67 3.81
N ALA A 33 10.27 12.17 5.04
CA ALA A 33 11.09 13.29 5.52
C ALA A 33 12.58 12.92 5.64
N GLU A 34 12.88 11.69 6.05
CA GLU A 34 14.24 11.16 6.20
C GLU A 34 14.84 10.58 4.91
N CYS A 35 14.10 10.60 3.79
CA CYS A 35 14.53 9.90 2.57
C CYS A 35 15.85 10.41 1.97
N TYR A 36 16.19 11.70 2.14
CA TYR A 36 17.45 12.27 1.68
C TYR A 36 18.55 12.29 2.74
N THR A 37 18.19 12.26 4.03
CA THR A 37 19.12 12.33 5.16
C THR A 37 19.64 10.96 5.54
N ASN A 38 18.75 10.00 5.74
CA ASN A 38 19.07 8.65 6.18
C ASN A 38 18.23 7.62 5.42
N ARG A 39 18.76 7.16 4.29
CA ARG A 39 18.09 6.21 3.39
C ARG A 39 17.83 4.84 4.04
N THR A 40 18.70 4.40 4.94
CA THR A 40 18.51 3.15 5.69
C THR A 40 17.34 3.28 6.65
N LEU A 41 17.24 4.40 7.37
CA LEU A 41 16.11 4.70 8.24
C LEU A 41 14.81 4.79 7.43
N PHE A 42 14.82 5.46 6.27
CA PHE A 42 13.68 5.46 5.35
C PHE A 42 13.23 4.04 5.00
N ALA A 43 14.15 3.18 4.55
CA ALA A 43 13.82 1.82 4.13
C ALA A 43 13.23 0.98 5.28
N ILE A 44 13.76 1.11 6.49
CA ILE A 44 13.25 0.42 7.69
C ILE A 44 11.84 0.91 8.04
N LEU A 45 11.64 2.23 8.10
CA LEU A 45 10.35 2.83 8.44
C LEU A 45 9.28 2.52 7.38
N TYR A 46 9.64 2.62 6.09
CA TYR A 46 8.75 2.31 4.98
C TYR A 46 8.38 0.82 4.98
N PHE A 47 9.36 -0.08 5.13
CA PHE A 47 9.11 -1.52 5.23
C PHE A 47 8.21 -1.87 6.43
N PHE A 48 8.42 -1.21 7.56
CA PHE A 48 7.58 -1.41 8.74
C PHE A 48 6.14 -0.93 8.51
N SER A 49 5.95 0.23 7.86
CA SER A 49 4.63 0.73 7.45
C SER A 49 3.91 -0.22 6.49
N PHE A 50 4.64 -0.79 5.52
CA PHE A 50 4.13 -1.80 4.61
C PHE A 50 3.77 -3.11 5.34
N PHE A 51 4.55 -3.52 6.34
CA PHE A 51 4.19 -4.68 7.15
C PHE A 51 2.91 -4.46 7.98
N CYS A 52 2.71 -3.23 8.48
CA CYS A 52 1.50 -2.86 9.21
C CYS A 52 0.23 -2.92 8.36
N ASP A 53 0.33 -2.78 7.03
CA ASP A 53 -0.78 -2.97 6.07
C ASP A 53 -1.42 -4.36 6.20
N GLY A 54 -0.61 -5.41 6.13
CA GLY A 54 -1.10 -6.77 6.28
C GLY A 54 -1.74 -7.02 7.65
N LEU A 55 -1.25 -6.34 8.69
CA LEU A 55 -1.76 -6.46 10.04
C LEU A 55 -3.13 -5.80 10.21
N ASP A 56 -3.36 -4.60 9.67
CA ASP A 56 -4.66 -3.94 9.80
C ASP A 56 -5.78 -4.79 9.16
N GLY A 57 -5.53 -5.40 8.00
CA GLY A 57 -6.46 -6.29 7.33
C GLY A 57 -6.70 -7.59 8.10
N TRP A 58 -5.67 -8.10 8.80
CA TRP A 58 -5.81 -9.25 9.68
C TRP A 58 -6.68 -8.91 10.91
N PHE A 59 -6.42 -7.79 11.56
CA PHE A 59 -7.19 -7.31 12.71
C PHE A 59 -8.63 -6.97 12.36
N ALA A 60 -8.87 -6.35 11.19
CA ALA A 60 -10.21 -6.05 10.70
C ALA A 60 -11.07 -7.32 10.58
N ARG A 61 -10.49 -8.42 10.06
CA ARG A 61 -11.15 -9.72 9.97
C ARG A 61 -11.31 -10.39 11.34
N ARG A 62 -10.28 -10.34 12.18
CA ARG A 62 -10.27 -11.01 13.49
C ARG A 62 -11.27 -10.41 14.47
N PHE A 63 -11.41 -9.08 14.46
CA PHE A 63 -12.31 -8.33 15.34
C PHE A 63 -13.66 -7.97 14.69
N ASN A 64 -13.90 -8.40 13.45
CA ASN A 64 -15.09 -8.06 12.68
C ASN A 64 -15.34 -6.54 12.61
N GLN A 65 -14.25 -5.77 12.44
CA GLN A 65 -14.20 -4.30 12.38
C GLN A 65 -13.94 -3.79 10.95
N ALA A 66 -14.33 -4.56 9.94
CA ALA A 66 -14.21 -4.12 8.54
C ALA A 66 -15.20 -2.97 8.26
N SER A 67 -14.71 -1.87 7.69
CA SER A 67 -15.54 -0.72 7.33
C SER A 67 -15.13 -0.15 5.97
N THR A 68 -16.06 0.52 5.30
CA THR A 68 -15.80 1.21 4.03
C THR A 68 -14.77 2.31 4.19
N PHE A 69 -14.85 3.07 5.29
CA PHE A 69 -13.86 4.08 5.64
C PHE A 69 -12.46 3.49 5.78
N GLY A 70 -12.31 2.40 6.53
CA GLY A 70 -11.01 1.74 6.70
C GLY A 70 -10.45 1.23 5.37
N ALA A 71 -11.30 0.63 4.52
CA ALA A 71 -10.88 0.15 3.20
C ALA A 71 -10.43 1.29 2.27
N VAL A 72 -11.06 2.47 2.34
CA VAL A 72 -10.64 3.65 1.57
C VAL A 72 -9.34 4.24 2.12
N LEU A 73 -9.22 4.35 3.45
CA LEU A 73 -8.03 4.87 4.13
C LEU A 73 -6.79 4.02 3.78
N ASP A 74 -6.94 2.70 3.83
CA ASP A 74 -5.94 1.71 3.48
C ASP A 74 -5.48 1.87 2.02
N MET A 75 -6.44 1.80 1.08
CA MET A 75 -6.16 1.95 -0.35
C MET A 75 -5.45 3.28 -0.67
N VAL A 76 -5.90 4.40 -0.11
CA VAL A 76 -5.29 5.71 -0.36
C VAL A 76 -3.86 5.76 0.17
N THR A 77 -3.63 5.23 1.37
CA THR A 77 -2.30 5.22 2.02
C THR A 77 -1.31 4.38 1.22
N ASP A 78 -1.73 3.22 0.73
CA ASP A 78 -0.92 2.36 -0.14
C ASP A 78 -0.55 3.04 -1.45
N ARG A 79 -1.53 3.62 -2.14
CA ARG A 79 -1.29 4.22 -3.45
C ARG A 79 -0.38 5.43 -3.34
N VAL A 80 -0.59 6.29 -2.33
CA VAL A 80 0.24 7.47 -2.11
C VAL A 80 1.67 7.07 -1.75
N SER A 81 1.86 6.10 -0.84
CA SER A 81 3.20 5.65 -0.44
C SER A 81 3.97 5.01 -1.58
N THR A 82 3.33 4.15 -2.38
CA THR A 82 3.94 3.54 -3.58
C THR A 82 4.26 4.59 -4.64
N ALA A 83 3.35 5.55 -4.85
CA ALA A 83 3.54 6.63 -5.81
C ALA A 83 4.73 7.52 -5.47
N CYS A 84 4.86 7.92 -4.20
CA CYS A 84 6.00 8.69 -3.73
C CYS A 84 7.33 7.93 -3.92
N LEU A 85 7.36 6.63 -3.61
CA LEU A 85 8.54 5.79 -3.80
C LEU A 85 8.95 5.68 -5.28
N LEU A 86 8.00 5.41 -6.18
CA LEU A 86 8.24 5.36 -7.62
C LEU A 86 8.69 6.72 -8.17
N ALA A 87 8.12 7.82 -7.68
CA ALA A 87 8.55 9.16 -8.05
C ALA A 87 10.02 9.42 -7.65
N LEU A 88 10.43 9.04 -6.44
CA LEU A 88 11.84 9.12 -6.00
C LEU A 88 12.75 8.26 -6.88
N LEU A 89 12.36 7.02 -7.16
CA LEU A 89 13.12 6.12 -8.05
C LEU A 89 13.28 6.71 -9.45
N SER A 90 12.27 7.38 -9.98
CA SER A 90 12.34 8.06 -11.29
C SER A 90 13.38 9.19 -11.34
N GLN A 91 13.68 9.81 -10.19
CA GLN A 91 14.70 10.85 -10.09
C GLN A 91 16.10 10.25 -10.00
N PHE A 92 16.26 9.11 -9.31
CA PHE A 92 17.56 8.48 -9.09
C PHE A 92 18.05 7.64 -10.29
N TYR A 93 17.13 7.04 -11.05
CA TYR A 93 17.48 6.22 -12.21
C TYR A 93 17.15 6.96 -13.52
N ARG A 94 18.13 7.05 -14.42
CA ARG A 94 17.98 7.63 -15.76
C ARG A 94 18.14 6.54 -16.84
N PRO A 95 17.20 6.41 -17.80
CA PRO A 95 15.96 7.18 -17.94
C PRO A 95 14.87 6.74 -16.94
N GLY A 96 14.28 7.70 -16.22
CA GLY A 96 13.26 7.44 -15.18
C GLY A 96 11.86 7.12 -15.70
N LEU A 97 11.68 7.06 -17.03
CA LEU A 97 10.38 6.85 -17.68
C LEU A 97 9.73 5.54 -17.26
N VAL A 98 10.50 4.48 -17.01
CA VAL A 98 9.97 3.18 -16.58
C VAL A 98 9.18 3.32 -15.28
N PHE A 99 9.72 4.05 -14.29
CA PHE A 99 9.05 4.26 -13.00
C PHE A 99 7.80 5.14 -13.14
N ILE A 100 7.82 6.14 -14.03
CA ILE A 100 6.64 6.98 -14.32
C ILE A 100 5.54 6.15 -15.02
N LEU A 101 5.91 5.27 -15.94
CA LEU A 101 4.96 4.37 -16.60
C LEU A 101 4.38 3.36 -15.62
N LEU A 102 5.19 2.80 -14.73
CA LEU A 102 4.73 1.91 -13.64
C LEU A 102 3.75 2.63 -12.71
N LEU A 103 4.05 3.88 -12.33
CA LEU A 103 3.15 4.71 -11.54
C LEU A 103 1.81 4.95 -12.26
N GLY A 104 1.86 5.30 -13.54
CA GLY A 104 0.66 5.49 -14.35
C GLY A 104 -0.18 4.22 -14.46
N LEU A 105 0.47 3.07 -14.66
CA LEU A 105 -0.17 1.75 -14.71
C LEU A 105 -0.84 1.41 -13.37
N ASP A 106 -0.17 1.66 -12.25
CA ASP A 106 -0.66 1.38 -10.91
C ASP A 106 -1.96 2.16 -10.62
N ILE A 107 -1.92 3.48 -10.77
CA ILE A 107 -3.09 4.35 -10.52
C ILE A 107 -4.24 4.00 -11.48
N THR A 108 -3.93 3.86 -12.77
CA THR A 108 -4.95 3.66 -13.82
C THR A 108 -5.62 2.30 -13.69
N SER A 109 -4.87 1.23 -13.42
CA SER A 109 -5.42 -0.11 -13.25
C SER A 109 -6.37 -0.20 -12.05
N HIS A 110 -6.00 0.42 -10.92
CA HIS A 110 -6.86 0.49 -9.74
C HIS A 110 -8.14 1.29 -9.98
N TRP A 111 -8.04 2.44 -10.65
CA TRP A 111 -9.21 3.24 -11.02
C TRP A 111 -10.18 2.49 -11.93
N PHE A 112 -9.67 1.84 -12.99
CA PHE A 112 -10.51 1.04 -13.88
C PHE A 112 -11.16 -0.15 -13.15
N GLN A 113 -10.42 -0.83 -12.28
CA GLN A 113 -10.96 -1.95 -11.50
C GLN A 113 -12.06 -1.50 -10.53
N MET A 114 -11.89 -0.36 -9.86
CA MET A 114 -12.92 0.21 -8.99
C MET A 114 -14.17 0.61 -9.78
N TYR A 115 -13.99 1.31 -10.90
CA TYR A 115 -15.09 1.75 -11.75
C TYR A 115 -15.88 0.56 -12.33
N SER A 116 -15.18 -0.48 -12.80
CA SER A 116 -15.80 -1.72 -13.25
C SER A 116 -16.59 -2.43 -12.14
N SER A 117 -16.05 -2.47 -10.92
CA SER A 117 -16.72 -3.11 -9.78
C SER A 117 -17.98 -2.36 -9.36
N PHE A 118 -17.93 -1.02 -9.37
CA PHE A 118 -19.07 -0.14 -9.10
C PHE A 118 -20.18 -0.32 -10.14
N LEU A 119 -19.85 -0.27 -11.44
CA LEU A 119 -20.81 -0.49 -12.51
C LEU A 119 -21.40 -1.90 -12.52
N SER A 120 -20.65 -2.89 -12.04
CA SER A 120 -21.12 -4.29 -11.94
C SER A 120 -22.03 -4.55 -10.73
N GLY A 121 -22.29 -3.55 -9.87
CA GLY A 121 -23.07 -3.72 -8.64
C GLY A 121 -22.43 -4.68 -7.62
N LYS A 122 -21.14 -5.00 -7.76
CA LYS A 122 -20.43 -5.95 -6.89
C LYS A 122 -19.85 -5.23 -5.68
N THR A 123 -20.02 -5.83 -4.50
CA THR A 123 -19.67 -5.24 -3.21
C THR A 123 -18.16 -5.24 -2.90
N SER A 124 -17.30 -5.82 -3.76
CA SER A 124 -15.85 -5.86 -3.53
C SER A 124 -15.02 -5.87 -4.83
N HIS A 125 -13.97 -5.05 -4.87
CA HIS A 125 -13.05 -4.85 -6.00
C HIS A 125 -12.07 -6.02 -6.25
N LYS A 126 -12.11 -7.07 -5.42
CA LYS A 126 -11.31 -8.31 -5.56
C LYS A 126 -12.08 -9.48 -6.18
N ASP A 127 -13.35 -9.31 -6.55
CA ASP A 127 -14.24 -10.40 -6.97
C ASP A 127 -14.26 -10.61 -8.50
N VAL A 128 -13.11 -11.05 -9.04
CA VAL A 128 -12.91 -11.33 -10.47
C VAL A 128 -13.31 -12.78 -10.78
N LYS A 129 -14.60 -13.10 -10.60
CA LYS A 129 -15.14 -14.46 -10.88
C LYS A 129 -15.53 -14.72 -12.34
N HIS A 130 -15.53 -13.71 -13.21
CA HIS A 130 -16.08 -13.82 -14.58
C HIS A 130 -15.13 -13.45 -15.73
N THR A 131 -13.81 -13.37 -15.49
CA THR A 131 -12.86 -13.07 -16.58
C THR A 131 -12.31 -14.36 -17.19
N GLY A 132 -12.32 -14.45 -18.53
CA GLY A 132 -11.78 -15.59 -19.29
C GLY A 132 -10.25 -15.75 -19.27
N ASN A 133 -9.52 -14.82 -18.64
CA ASN A 133 -8.06 -14.83 -18.58
C ASN A 133 -7.56 -15.63 -17.37
N GLY A 134 -6.94 -16.78 -17.61
CA GLY A 134 -6.44 -17.70 -16.57
C GLY A 134 -5.44 -17.06 -15.58
N LEU A 135 -4.61 -16.12 -16.05
CA LEU A 135 -3.66 -15.40 -15.19
C LEU A 135 -4.37 -14.53 -14.14
N LEU A 136 -5.43 -13.83 -14.55
CA LEU A 136 -6.21 -12.98 -13.65
C LEU A 136 -6.96 -13.84 -12.61
N LYS A 137 -7.44 -15.02 -13.04
CA LYS A 137 -8.06 -16.01 -12.15
C LYS A 137 -7.07 -16.60 -11.15
N LEU A 138 -5.82 -16.83 -11.55
CA LEU A 138 -4.76 -17.26 -10.63
C LEU A 138 -4.44 -16.15 -9.62
N TYR A 139 -4.27 -14.92 -10.10
CA TYR A 139 -3.95 -13.76 -9.27
C TYR A 139 -5.03 -13.47 -8.22
N TYR A 140 -6.31 -13.33 -8.61
CA TYR A 140 -7.40 -13.06 -7.66
C TYR A 140 -7.93 -14.31 -6.96
N GLY A 141 -7.77 -15.50 -7.54
CA GLY A 141 -8.27 -16.76 -6.99
C GLY A 141 -7.38 -17.33 -5.90
N TYR A 142 -6.06 -17.08 -5.93
CA TYR A 142 -5.12 -17.60 -4.95
C TYR A 142 -4.48 -16.47 -4.13
N ARG A 143 -5.08 -16.18 -2.96
CA ARG A 143 -4.68 -15.08 -2.06
C ARG A 143 -3.18 -15.07 -1.70
N PRO A 144 -2.51 -16.21 -1.41
CA PRO A 144 -1.08 -16.19 -1.11
C PRO A 144 -0.20 -15.73 -2.28
N PHE A 145 -0.59 -16.05 -3.52
CA PHE A 145 0.15 -15.60 -4.71
C PHE A 145 -0.03 -14.10 -4.95
N MET A 146 -1.25 -13.57 -4.76
CA MET A 146 -1.47 -12.12 -4.77
C MET A 146 -0.58 -11.41 -3.74
N ALA A 147 -0.59 -11.90 -2.49
CA ALA A 147 0.22 -11.32 -1.42
C ALA A 147 1.72 -11.37 -1.76
N PHE A 148 2.20 -12.50 -2.29
CA PHE A 148 3.58 -12.64 -2.74
C PHE A 148 3.94 -11.61 -3.81
N CYS A 149 3.12 -11.43 -4.85
CA CYS A 149 3.38 -10.46 -5.91
C CYS A 149 3.46 -9.03 -5.37
N CYS A 150 2.55 -8.63 -4.47
CA CYS A 150 2.55 -7.29 -3.86
C CYS A 150 3.78 -7.08 -2.96
N VAL A 151 4.10 -8.04 -2.09
CA VAL A 151 5.28 -7.96 -1.23
C VAL A 151 6.56 -7.92 -2.07
N ALA A 152 6.66 -8.74 -3.11
CA ALA A 152 7.82 -8.79 -3.98
C ALA A 152 8.03 -7.47 -4.74
N SER A 153 6.97 -6.83 -5.24
CA SER A 153 7.08 -5.54 -5.91
C SER A 153 7.54 -4.43 -4.97
N GLU A 154 6.98 -4.36 -3.76
CA GLU A 154 7.37 -3.34 -2.78
C GLU A 154 8.81 -3.52 -2.29
N VAL A 155 9.20 -4.77 -1.97
CA VAL A 155 10.57 -5.08 -1.56
C VAL A 155 11.56 -4.75 -2.69
N LEU A 156 11.22 -5.02 -3.95
CA LEU A 156 12.06 -4.65 -5.09
C LEU A 156 12.27 -3.14 -5.17
N TYR A 157 11.23 -2.33 -4.98
CA TYR A 157 11.35 -0.87 -5.00
C TYR A 157 12.23 -0.35 -3.85
N ILE A 158 12.10 -0.92 -2.65
CA ILE A 158 12.96 -0.57 -1.50
C ILE A 158 14.42 -0.94 -1.79
N ILE A 159 14.69 -2.12 -2.35
CA ILE A 159 16.04 -2.55 -2.73
C ILE A 159 16.62 -1.61 -3.79
N LEU A 160 15.84 -1.24 -4.81
CA LEU A 160 16.28 -0.30 -5.84
C LEU A 160 16.58 1.08 -5.25
N PHE A 161 15.81 1.53 -4.26
CA PHE A 161 16.04 2.79 -3.57
C PHE A 161 17.36 2.77 -2.79
N LEU A 162 17.63 1.68 -2.05
CA LEU A 162 18.89 1.50 -1.33
C LEU A 162 20.09 1.35 -2.29
N TYR A 163 19.93 0.66 -3.41
CA TYR A 163 20.99 0.50 -4.40
C TYR A 163 21.35 1.80 -5.12
N ALA A 164 20.38 2.70 -5.33
CA ALA A 164 20.64 4.02 -5.89
C ALA A 164 21.61 4.85 -5.03
N ASP A 165 21.68 4.59 -3.72
CA ASP A 165 22.63 5.22 -2.80
C ASP A 165 24.07 4.79 -3.07
N ALA A 166 24.31 3.48 -3.20
CA ALA A 166 25.65 2.95 -3.46
C ALA A 166 26.30 3.59 -4.69
N LYS A 167 25.48 3.86 -5.73
CA LYS A 167 25.92 4.52 -6.95
C LYS A 167 26.16 6.03 -6.77
N SER A 168 25.30 6.73 -6.02
CA SER A 168 25.47 8.16 -5.73
C SER A 168 26.69 8.43 -4.85
N THR A 169 26.90 7.62 -3.81
CA THR A 169 28.04 7.73 -2.89
C THR A 169 29.35 7.31 -3.57
N SER A 170 29.32 6.30 -4.45
CA SER A 170 30.47 5.92 -5.28
C SER A 170 30.96 7.06 -6.18
N LEU A 171 30.06 7.84 -6.78
CA LEU A 171 30.44 8.96 -7.67
C LEU A 171 31.07 10.14 -6.92
N LEU A 172 30.75 10.32 -5.64
CA LEU A 172 31.34 11.36 -4.79
C LEU A 172 32.70 10.96 -4.22
N ASN A 173 32.98 9.67 -4.07
CA ASN A 173 34.26 9.15 -3.59
C ASN A 173 35.33 8.96 -4.68
N VAL A 174 35.00 9.21 -5.95
CA VAL A 174 35.93 9.11 -7.10
C VAL A 174 36.38 10.51 -7.58
N ARG A 175 36.21 11.55 -6.75
CA ARG A 175 36.71 12.91 -7.03
C ARG A 175 37.86 13.29 -6.12
#